data_AF-A0A2N5TIF0-F1
#
_entry.id   AF-A0A2N5TIF0-F1
#
_cell.length_a   1.000
_cell.length_b   1.000
_cell.length_c   1.000
_cell.angle_alpha   90.00
_cell.angle_beta   90.00
_cell.angle_gamma   90.00
#
_symmetry.space_group_name_H-M   'P 1'
#
loop_
_entity.id
_entity.type
_entity.pdbx_description
1 polymer ?
#
loop_
_entity_poly.entity_id
_entity_poly.type
_entity_poly.pdbx_seq_one_letter_code
_entity_poly.pdbx_strand_id
1 'polypeptide(L)'
;MSDSAVMDPTVADSGVMDSTKLKIEANKVRKRELLEELQNLKKQTSQKEAVHKAKKNLDQKRTYKSNRLTHKERKPNAVIKPKVHSLIRENVMMKGMKVSEAMEAFNVSRRQIQRIKAEDPNNVKVQKKRPSKFTDDMKTELLLELDQKSTTTLPEMVAFIED
;
A
#
# COMPACT_ATOMS: atom_id res chain seq x y z
N MET A 1 37.59 23.24 91.03
CA MET A 1 36.27 23.83 90.69
C MET A 1 36.34 24.25 89.25
N SER A 2 35.49 23.88 88.30
CA SER A 2 34.55 22.77 88.14
C SER A 2 34.34 22.70 86.62
N ASP A 3 34.21 21.49 86.08
CA ASP A 3 34.00 21.20 84.67
C ASP A 3 32.79 21.92 84.04
N SER A 4 32.93 22.32 82.78
CA SER A 4 31.80 22.39 81.83
C SER A 4 32.29 22.27 80.39
N ALA A 5 32.49 21.03 79.94
CA ALA A 5 32.62 20.71 78.52
C ALA A 5 31.22 20.61 77.90
N VAL A 6 30.87 21.59 77.06
CA VAL A 6 29.70 21.53 76.20
C VAL A 6 30.06 20.66 75.00
N MET A 7 29.48 19.46 74.94
CA MET A 7 29.56 18.56 73.80
C MET A 7 28.71 19.13 72.65
N ASP A 8 29.36 19.57 71.58
CA ASP A 8 28.72 19.70 70.27
C ASP A 8 28.56 18.29 69.67
N PRO A 9 27.33 17.81 69.42
CA PRO A 9 27.16 16.57 68.70
C PRO A 9 27.46 16.83 67.22
N THR A 10 28.56 16.24 66.77
CA THR A 10 28.84 15.96 65.36
C THR A 10 27.56 15.47 64.67
N VAL A 11 26.99 16.33 63.83
CA VAL A 11 25.86 16.00 62.96
C VAL A 11 26.36 14.94 61.99
N ALA A 12 25.89 13.71 62.22
CA ALA A 12 26.07 12.60 61.30
C ALA A 12 25.55 12.99 59.92
N ASP A 13 26.42 12.86 58.92
CA ASP A 13 26.08 12.94 57.50
C ASP A 13 25.17 11.74 57.16
N SER A 14 23.87 11.92 57.38
CA SER A 14 22.85 10.94 57.02
C SER A 14 22.48 11.14 55.56
N GLY A 15 23.05 10.31 54.69
CA GLY A 15 22.70 10.18 53.28
C GLY A 15 21.29 9.61 53.07
N VAL A 16 20.26 10.27 53.58
CA VAL A 16 18.86 10.00 53.29
C VAL A 16 18.37 11.11 52.38
N MET A 17 18.38 10.86 51.07
CA MET A 17 17.79 11.77 50.10
C MET A 17 16.30 11.98 50.45
N ASP A 18 15.90 13.22 50.73
CA ASP A 18 14.51 13.59 51.03
C ASP A 18 13.57 13.03 49.95
N SER A 19 12.52 12.31 50.37
CA SER A 19 11.52 11.70 49.48
C SER A 19 10.89 12.69 48.49
N THR A 20 10.85 13.98 48.84
CA THR A 20 10.40 15.08 47.98
C THR A 20 11.38 15.39 46.85
N LYS A 21 12.70 15.35 47.11
CA LYS A 21 13.75 15.54 46.10
C LYS A 21 13.76 14.38 45.10
N LEU A 22 13.64 13.15 45.57
CA LEU A 22 13.52 11.96 44.72
C LEU A 22 12.30 12.03 43.79
N LYS A 23 11.16 12.51 44.30
CA LYS A 23 9.92 12.67 43.52
C LYS A 23 10.04 13.76 42.45
N ILE A 24 10.76 14.85 42.73
CA ILE A 24 11.04 15.91 41.75
C ILE A 24 11.96 15.40 40.64
N GLU A 25 12.98 14.61 40.99
CA GLU A 25 13.92 14.04 40.03
C GLU A 25 13.26 13.01 39.11
N ALA A 26 12.45 12.10 39.67
CA ALA A 26 11.64 11.16 38.89
C ALA A 26 10.67 11.86 37.91
N ASN A 27 10.05 12.96 38.34
CA ASN A 27 9.16 13.74 37.47
C ASN A 27 9.92 14.46 36.33
N LYS A 28 11.16 14.90 36.57
CA LYS A 28 12.02 15.47 35.51
C LYS A 28 12.40 14.42 34.46
N VAL A 29 12.70 13.20 34.88
CA VAL A 29 13.01 12.08 33.98
C VAL A 29 11.79 11.74 33.12
N ARG A 30 10.61 11.53 33.75
CA ARG A 30 9.35 11.27 33.02
C ARG A 30 9.01 12.37 32.02
N LYS A 31 9.25 13.64 32.38
CA LYS A 31 9.02 14.77 31.46
C LYS A 31 9.94 14.71 30.24
N ARG A 32 11.19 14.26 30.40
CA ARG A 32 12.12 14.09 29.27
C ARG A 32 11.70 12.94 28.37
N GLU A 33 11.32 11.80 28.95
CA GLU A 33 10.79 10.64 28.22
C GLU A 33 9.54 11.03 27.41
N LEU A 34 8.57 11.73 28.02
CA LEU A 34 7.37 12.19 27.32
C LEU A 34 7.68 13.16 26.17
N LEU A 35 8.71 14.01 26.32
CA LEU A 35 9.14 14.91 25.25
C LEU A 35 9.79 14.15 24.09
N GLU A 36 10.57 13.11 24.38
CA GLU A 36 11.16 12.25 23.35
C GLU A 36 10.08 11.44 22.61
N GLU A 37 9.11 10.89 23.32
CA GLU A 37 7.95 10.21 22.72
C GLU A 37 7.17 11.14 21.79
N LEU A 38 6.91 12.37 22.22
CA LEU A 38 6.24 13.37 21.39
C LEU A 38 7.04 13.72 20.13
N GLN A 39 8.36 13.84 20.24
CA GLN A 39 9.22 14.08 19.08
C GLN A 39 9.21 12.90 18.11
N ASN A 40 9.24 11.67 18.62
CA ASN A 40 9.21 10.46 17.80
C ASN A 40 7.86 10.28 17.09
N LEU A 41 6.75 10.54 17.78
CA LEU A 41 5.41 10.55 17.19
C LEU A 41 5.26 11.63 16.11
N LYS A 42 5.83 12.82 16.33
CA LYS A 42 5.85 13.90 15.32
C LYS A 42 6.65 13.52 14.07
N LYS A 43 7.79 12.85 14.24
CA LYS A 43 8.58 12.30 13.13
C LYS A 43 7.79 11.24 12.36
N GLN A 44 7.21 10.26 13.05
CA GLN A 44 6.41 9.22 12.40
C GLN A 44 5.19 9.77 11.64
N THR A 45 4.47 10.74 12.21
CA THR A 45 3.32 11.36 11.55
C THR A 45 3.72 12.13 10.30
N SER A 46 4.82 12.89 10.36
CA SER A 46 5.36 13.58 9.18
C SER A 46 5.77 12.63 8.06
N GLN A 47 6.39 11.48 8.41
CA GLN A 47 6.75 10.44 7.44
C GLN A 47 5.50 9.80 6.82
N LYS A 48 4.50 9.45 7.63
CA LYS A 48 3.22 8.90 7.14
C LYS A 48 2.50 9.87 6.21
N GLU A 49 2.49 11.16 6.52
CA GLU A 49 1.92 12.19 5.64
C GLU A 49 2.68 12.33 4.33
N ALA A 50 4.01 12.30 4.37
CA ALA A 50 4.85 12.36 3.17
C ALA A 50 4.58 11.15 2.26
N VAL A 51 4.50 9.95 2.83
CA VAL A 51 4.16 8.71 2.10
C VAL A 51 2.74 8.80 1.52
N HIS A 52 1.75 9.29 2.28
CA HIS A 52 0.38 9.44 1.78
C HIS A 52 0.30 10.45 0.62
N LYS A 53 1.00 11.59 0.73
CA LYS A 53 1.09 12.58 -0.37
C LYS A 53 1.79 12.01 -1.60
N ALA A 54 2.88 11.27 -1.42
CA ALA A 54 3.60 10.61 -2.51
C ALA A 54 2.72 9.58 -3.23
N LYS A 55 1.99 8.73 -2.48
CA LYS A 55 1.01 7.77 -3.04
C LYS A 55 -0.10 8.48 -3.82
N LYS A 56 -0.69 9.53 -3.24
CA LYS A 56 -1.73 10.33 -3.91
C LYS A 56 -1.23 10.95 -5.22
N ASN A 57 0.01 11.47 -5.25
CA ASN A 57 0.63 12.02 -6.45
C ASN A 57 0.95 10.94 -7.50
N LEU A 58 1.37 9.75 -7.08
CA LEU A 58 1.54 8.59 -7.96
C LEU A 58 0.22 8.16 -8.59
N ASP A 59 -0.86 8.09 -7.80
CA ASP A 59 -2.19 7.76 -8.30
C ASP A 59 -2.75 8.86 -9.21
N GLN A 60 -2.43 10.14 -8.95
CA GLN A 60 -2.76 11.25 -9.83
C GLN A 60 -1.99 11.21 -11.16
N LYS A 61 -0.71 10.80 -11.15
CA LYS A 61 0.07 10.55 -12.38
C LYS A 61 -0.36 9.27 -13.11
N ARG A 62 -0.80 8.23 -12.39
CA ARG A 62 -1.40 7.00 -12.95
C ARG A 62 -2.78 7.25 -13.53
N THR A 63 -3.52 8.23 -13.01
CA THR A 63 -4.72 8.79 -13.65
C THR A 63 -4.37 9.79 -14.75
N TYR A 64 -3.22 9.61 -15.40
CA TYR A 64 -3.06 10.01 -16.80
C TYR A 64 -4.18 9.35 -17.60
N LYS A 65 -5.21 10.12 -17.91
CA LYS A 65 -6.19 9.78 -18.95
C LYS A 65 -5.40 9.70 -20.25
N SER A 66 -4.88 8.51 -20.52
CA SER A 66 -4.33 8.16 -21.81
C SER A 66 -5.45 8.30 -22.84
N ASN A 67 -5.54 9.49 -23.45
CA ASN A 67 -6.23 9.70 -24.72
C ASN A 67 -5.54 8.94 -25.87
N ARG A 68 -4.45 8.21 -25.61
CA ARG A 68 -3.83 7.30 -26.59
C ARG A 68 -4.72 6.11 -26.96
N LEU A 69 -5.81 5.91 -26.22
CA LEU A 69 -6.96 5.10 -26.61
C LEU A 69 -8.13 5.98 -27.07
N THR A 70 -7.89 7.04 -27.86
CA THR A 70 -8.82 7.35 -28.95
C THR A 70 -8.73 6.19 -29.94
N HIS A 71 -9.25 5.03 -29.51
CA HIS A 71 -9.71 4.00 -30.42
C HIS A 71 -10.48 4.75 -31.49
N LYS A 72 -10.05 4.65 -32.77
CA LYS A 72 -10.87 5.04 -33.92
C LYS A 72 -12.30 4.84 -33.52
N GLU A 73 -13.13 5.91 -33.50
CA GLU A 73 -14.51 5.88 -33.02
C GLU A 73 -15.05 4.49 -33.26
N ARG A 74 -15.03 3.66 -32.21
CA ARG A 74 -15.47 2.29 -32.37
C ARG A 74 -16.93 2.54 -32.70
N LYS A 75 -17.34 2.25 -33.94
CA LYS A 75 -18.76 2.21 -34.34
C LYS A 75 -19.48 1.73 -33.10
N PRO A 76 -20.41 2.52 -32.52
CA PRO A 76 -21.02 2.17 -31.25
C PRO A 76 -21.49 0.74 -31.44
N ASN A 77 -20.77 -0.22 -30.86
CA ASN A 77 -21.18 -1.61 -30.94
C ASN A 77 -22.47 -1.52 -30.17
N ALA A 78 -23.61 -1.59 -30.87
CA ALA A 78 -24.92 -1.36 -30.30
C ALA A 78 -24.91 -2.03 -28.95
N VAL A 79 -24.91 -1.22 -27.88
CA VAL A 79 -24.62 -1.71 -26.53
C VAL A 79 -25.80 -2.60 -26.21
N ILE A 80 -25.61 -3.90 -26.41
CA ILE A 80 -26.66 -4.88 -26.20
C ILE A 80 -27.05 -4.75 -24.74
N LYS A 81 -28.33 -4.49 -24.49
CA LYS A 81 -28.83 -4.36 -23.13
C LYS A 81 -28.40 -5.60 -22.33
N PRO A 82 -27.94 -5.46 -21.09
CA PRO A 82 -27.41 -6.59 -20.30
C PRO A 82 -28.42 -7.74 -20.18
N LYS A 83 -29.73 -7.43 -20.14
CA LYS A 83 -30.80 -8.45 -20.16
C LYS A 83 -30.77 -9.31 -21.44
N VAL A 84 -30.65 -8.67 -22.61
CA VAL A 84 -30.58 -9.35 -23.92
C VAL A 84 -29.26 -10.13 -24.03
N HIS A 85 -28.18 -9.59 -23.48
CA HIS A 85 -26.88 -10.25 -23.42
C HIS A 85 -26.95 -11.60 -22.66
N SER A 86 -27.58 -11.62 -21.48
CA SER A 86 -27.80 -12.84 -20.70
C SER A 86 -28.69 -13.85 -21.42
N LEU A 87 -29.77 -13.39 -22.06
CA LEU A 87 -30.68 -14.25 -22.84
C LEU A 87 -30.00 -14.92 -24.04
N ILE A 88 -29.21 -14.15 -24.80
CA ILE A 88 -28.41 -14.70 -25.91
C ILE A 88 -27.45 -15.76 -25.37
N ARG A 89 -26.77 -15.48 -24.24
CA ARG A 89 -25.84 -16.44 -23.65
C ARG A 89 -26.53 -17.74 -23.24
N GLU A 90 -27.66 -17.66 -22.54
CA GLU A 90 -28.41 -18.84 -22.09
C GLU A 90 -28.91 -19.66 -23.28
N ASN A 91 -29.55 -19.03 -24.27
CA ASN A 91 -30.11 -19.76 -25.40
C ASN A 91 -29.03 -20.37 -26.29
N VAL A 92 -27.91 -19.68 -26.49
CA VAL A 92 -26.85 -20.15 -27.39
C VAL A 92 -25.88 -21.14 -26.71
N MET A 93 -25.61 -21.00 -25.40
CA MET A 93 -24.72 -21.92 -24.67
C MET A 93 -25.44 -23.07 -23.97
N MET A 94 -26.59 -22.81 -23.34
CA MET A 94 -27.30 -23.83 -22.56
C MET A 94 -28.33 -24.57 -23.41
N LYS A 95 -29.10 -23.86 -24.25
CA LYS A 95 -30.16 -24.46 -25.08
C LYS A 95 -29.70 -24.89 -26.48
N GLY A 96 -28.43 -24.66 -26.83
CA GLY A 96 -27.85 -25.11 -28.09
C GLY A 96 -28.38 -24.42 -29.35
N MET A 97 -29.00 -23.23 -29.22
CA MET A 97 -29.51 -22.45 -30.36
C MET A 97 -28.38 -22.14 -31.36
N LYS A 98 -28.66 -22.29 -32.66
CA LYS A 98 -27.66 -21.99 -33.70
C LYS A 98 -27.36 -20.50 -33.73
N VAL A 99 -26.14 -20.15 -34.13
CA VAL A 99 -25.72 -18.74 -34.22
C VAL A 99 -26.56 -17.97 -35.24
N SER A 100 -26.95 -18.59 -36.36
CA SER A 100 -27.83 -17.97 -37.36
C SER A 100 -29.22 -17.65 -36.79
N GLU A 101 -29.83 -18.60 -36.08
CA GLU A 101 -31.13 -18.43 -35.43
C GLU A 101 -31.07 -17.32 -34.37
N ALA A 102 -29.99 -17.27 -33.58
CA ALA A 102 -29.79 -16.21 -32.60
C ALA A 102 -29.54 -14.83 -33.23
N MET A 103 -28.94 -14.76 -34.42
CA MET A 103 -28.80 -13.49 -35.15
C MET A 103 -30.16 -12.92 -35.53
N GLU A 104 -31.04 -13.77 -36.05
CA GLU A 104 -32.41 -13.40 -36.45
C GLU A 104 -33.28 -13.06 -35.23
N ALA A 105 -33.27 -13.91 -34.20
CA ALA A 105 -34.13 -13.73 -33.02
C ALA A 105 -33.80 -12.46 -32.21
N PHE A 106 -32.52 -12.08 -32.15
CA PHE A 106 -32.06 -10.97 -31.32
C PHE A 106 -31.60 -9.75 -32.13
N ASN A 107 -31.67 -9.79 -33.46
CA ASN A 107 -31.17 -8.74 -34.36
C ASN A 107 -29.74 -8.30 -34.04
N VAL A 108 -28.85 -9.26 -33.81
CA VAL A 108 -27.44 -9.03 -33.47
C VAL A 108 -26.52 -9.63 -34.53
N SER A 109 -25.36 -9.02 -34.70
CA SER A 109 -24.35 -9.54 -35.62
C SER A 109 -23.72 -10.84 -35.10
N ARG A 110 -23.28 -11.70 -36.03
CA ARG A 110 -22.48 -12.90 -35.72
C ARG A 110 -21.30 -12.60 -34.80
N ARG A 111 -20.62 -11.47 -35.03
CA ARG A 111 -19.46 -11.02 -34.25
C ARG A 111 -19.83 -10.70 -32.80
N GLN A 112 -21.01 -10.10 -32.58
CA GLN A 112 -21.50 -9.85 -31.23
C GLN A 112 -21.77 -11.16 -30.50
N ILE A 113 -22.48 -12.12 -31.12
CA ILE A 113 -22.74 -13.42 -30.51
C ILE A 113 -21.44 -14.15 -30.14
N GLN A 114 -20.43 -14.13 -31.02
CA GLN A 114 -19.13 -14.73 -30.74
C GLN A 114 -18.40 -14.06 -29.57
N ARG A 115 -18.52 -12.73 -29.41
CA ARG A 115 -17.96 -12.03 -28.25
C ARG A 115 -18.69 -12.42 -26.97
N ILE A 116 -20.02 -12.46 -26.99
CA ILE A 116 -20.85 -12.89 -25.85
C ILE A 116 -20.46 -14.31 -25.41
N LYS A 117 -20.17 -15.20 -26.38
CA LYS A 117 -19.66 -16.55 -26.13
C LYS A 117 -18.28 -16.56 -25.48
N ALA A 118 -17.37 -15.68 -25.94
CA ALA A 118 -16.00 -15.62 -25.45
C ALA A 118 -15.87 -14.92 -24.07
N GLU A 119 -16.83 -14.06 -23.73
CA GLU A 119 -16.93 -13.37 -22.43
C GLU A 119 -17.59 -14.22 -21.34
N ASP A 120 -17.73 -15.53 -21.55
CA ASP A 120 -18.26 -16.47 -20.58
C ASP A 120 -17.47 -16.39 -19.25
N PRO A 121 -18.12 -16.07 -18.11
CA PRO A 121 -17.47 -15.95 -16.81
C PRO A 121 -16.85 -17.26 -16.33
N ASN A 122 -17.33 -18.41 -16.81
CA ASN A 122 -16.71 -19.70 -16.52
C ASN A 122 -15.45 -19.93 -17.37
N ASN A 123 -15.32 -19.19 -18.47
CA ASN A 123 -14.17 -19.25 -19.37
C ASN A 123 -13.14 -18.18 -18.98
N VAL A 124 -12.77 -18.16 -17.69
CA VAL A 124 -11.71 -17.30 -17.17
C VAL A 124 -10.43 -17.64 -17.91
N LYS A 125 -10.11 -16.86 -18.93
CA LYS A 125 -8.81 -16.94 -19.61
C LYS A 125 -7.76 -16.43 -18.63
N VAL A 126 -7.21 -17.33 -17.84
CA VAL A 126 -6.01 -17.07 -17.04
C VAL A 126 -4.87 -16.91 -18.03
N GLN A 127 -4.63 -15.68 -18.47
CA GLN A 127 -3.43 -15.37 -19.22
C GLN A 127 -2.25 -15.57 -18.26
N LYS A 128 -1.49 -16.63 -18.47
CA LYS A 128 -0.23 -16.82 -17.75
C LYS A 128 0.64 -15.61 -18.06
N LYS A 129 1.04 -14.88 -17.02
CA LYS A 129 2.02 -13.80 -17.17
C LYS A 129 3.29 -14.41 -17.75
N ARG A 130 3.92 -13.70 -18.68
CA ARG A 130 5.27 -14.09 -19.12
C ARG A 130 6.19 -14.07 -17.91
N PRO A 131 7.13 -15.03 -17.80
CA PRO A 131 8.11 -14.99 -16.73
C PRO A 131 8.85 -13.66 -16.79
N SER A 132 8.85 -12.95 -15.67
CA SER A 132 9.61 -11.72 -15.48
C SER A 132 11.08 -12.09 -15.27
N LYS A 133 12.00 -11.29 -15.82
CA LYS A 133 13.44 -11.40 -15.49
C LYS A 133 13.71 -11.04 -14.02
N PHE A 134 12.83 -10.22 -13.44
CA PHE A 134 12.83 -9.87 -12.03
C PHE A 134 11.97 -10.87 -11.25
N THR A 135 12.63 -11.75 -10.49
CA THR A 135 11.96 -12.64 -9.54
C THR A 135 11.35 -11.82 -8.41
N ASP A 136 10.45 -12.42 -7.61
CA ASP A 136 9.88 -11.72 -6.47
C ASP A 136 10.95 -11.48 -5.38
N ASP A 137 11.92 -12.39 -5.24
CA ASP A 137 13.04 -12.27 -4.30
C ASP A 137 13.92 -11.05 -4.65
N MET A 138 14.30 -10.89 -5.93
CA MET A 138 15.05 -9.72 -6.41
C MET A 138 14.32 -8.40 -6.14
N LYS A 139 12.97 -8.40 -6.16
CA LYS A 139 12.19 -7.20 -5.80
C LYS A 139 12.26 -6.92 -4.31
N THR A 140 12.19 -7.96 -3.48
CA THR A 140 12.22 -7.79 -2.01
C THR A 140 13.58 -7.32 -1.53
N GLU A 141 14.66 -7.85 -2.08
CA GLU A 141 16.02 -7.45 -1.72
C GLU A 141 16.32 -6.01 -2.14
N LEU A 142 15.92 -5.63 -3.36
CA LEU A 142 16.08 -4.25 -3.84
C LEU A 142 15.22 -3.25 -3.06
N LEU A 143 14.03 -3.64 -2.62
CA LEU A 143 13.21 -2.81 -1.74
C LEU A 143 13.89 -2.62 -0.38
N LEU A 144 14.49 -3.67 0.18
CA LEU A 144 15.23 -3.60 1.44
C LEU A 144 16.47 -2.70 1.31
N GLU A 145 17.19 -2.79 0.19
CA GLU A 145 18.35 -1.94 -0.06
C GLU A 145 17.94 -0.46 -0.17
N LEU A 146 16.85 -0.15 -0.87
CA LEU A 146 16.31 1.21 -0.98
C LEU A 146 15.85 1.79 0.37
N ASP A 147 15.32 0.94 1.26
CA ASP A 147 14.93 1.34 2.61
C ASP A 147 16.16 1.67 3.49
N GLN A 148 17.29 0.98 3.27
CA GLN A 148 18.54 1.22 4.00
C GLN A 148 19.36 2.37 3.41
N LYS A 149 19.36 2.51 2.08
CA LYS A 149 20.14 3.50 1.33
C LYS A 149 19.22 4.22 0.35
N SER A 150 18.58 5.28 0.83
CA SER A 150 17.66 6.12 0.03
C SER A 150 18.29 6.84 -1.18
N THR A 151 19.62 6.78 -1.34
CA THR A 151 20.39 7.41 -2.42
C THR A 151 21.01 6.42 -3.41
N THR A 152 20.64 5.14 -3.41
CA THR A 152 21.16 4.19 -4.39
C THR A 152 20.75 4.59 -5.80
N THR A 153 21.72 4.53 -6.71
CA THR A 153 21.52 4.85 -8.12
C THR A 153 21.14 3.59 -8.90
N LEU A 154 20.45 3.76 -10.04
CA LEU A 154 20.07 2.63 -10.90
C LEU A 154 21.22 1.66 -11.25
N PRO A 155 22.44 2.10 -11.61
CA PRO A 155 23.55 1.18 -11.87
C PRO A 155 23.99 0.39 -10.63
N GLU A 156 23.94 0.99 -9.44
CA GLU A 156 24.25 0.27 -8.18
C GLU A 156 23.18 -0.77 -7.87
N MET A 157 21.90 -0.44 -8.09
CA MET A 157 20.79 -1.37 -7.92
C MET A 157 20.88 -2.54 -8.90
N VAL A 158 21.34 -2.31 -10.14
CA VAL A 158 21.58 -3.39 -11.11
C VAL A 158 22.74 -4.27 -10.66
N ALA A 159 23.86 -3.69 -10.22
CA ALA A 159 25.00 -4.44 -9.70
C ALA A 159 24.60 -5.31 -8.50
N PHE A 160 23.82 -4.77 -7.56
CA PHE A 160 23.34 -5.48 -6.37
C PHE A 160 22.49 -6.73 -6.69
N ILE A 161 21.79 -6.73 -7.82
CA ILE A 161 20.97 -7.86 -8.26
C ILE A 161 21.77 -8.87 -9.09
N GLU A 162 22.85 -8.43 -9.74
CA GLU A 162 23.70 -9.25 -10.60
C GLU A 162 24.85 -9.95 -9.85
N ASP A 163 25.18 -9.48 -8.64
CA ASP A 163 26.10 -10.10 -7.67
C ASP A 163 25.49 -11.33 -6.96
#